data_AF-A0A2V5R5E6-F1
#
_entry.id   AF-A0A2V5R5E6-F1
#
_cell.length_a   1.000
_cell.length_b   1.000
_cell.length_c   1.000
_cell.angle_alpha   90.00
_cell.angle_beta   90.00
_cell.angle_gamma   90.00
#
_symmetry.space_group_name_H-M   'P 1'
#
loop_
_entity.id
_entity.type
_entity.pdbx_description
1 polymer ?
#
loop_
_entity_poly.entity_id
_entity_poly.type
_entity_poly.pdbx_seq_one_letter_code
_entity_poly.pdbx_strand_id
1 'polypeptide(L)' 'MRYWDTSVLLKLFVKEDDSGFFSALIEEPGEVIHTSELSRLELLRGLWGKRLDGLIVPGAEKALMRRFETEIEMKR' A
#
# COMPACT_ATOMS: atom_id res chain seq x y z
N MET A 1 8.78 14.52 6.71
CA MET A 1 7.49 13.86 6.98
C MET A 1 6.73 13.76 5.67
N ARG A 2 6.63 12.55 5.10
CA ARG A 2 5.91 12.30 3.85
C ARG A 2 4.51 11.81 4.17
N TYR A 3 3.51 12.25 3.40
CA TYR A 3 2.17 11.71 3.48
C TYR A 3 2.00 10.61 2.43
N TRP A 4 1.55 9.45 2.86
CA TRP A 4 1.38 8.25 2.06
C TRP A 4 -0.11 8.12 1.70
N ASP A 5 -0.51 8.75 0.59
CA ASP A 5 -1.86 8.61 0.05
C ASP A 5 -2.10 7.23 -0.59
N THR A 6 -3.34 6.95 -0.96
CA THR A 6 -3.74 5.65 -1.53
C THR A 6 -2.96 5.28 -2.79
N SER A 7 -2.65 6.23 -3.67
CA SER A 7 -1.94 5.94 -4.91
C SER A 7 -0.51 5.48 -4.63
N VAL A 8 0.12 6.07 -3.62
CA VAL A 8 1.45 5.68 -3.15
C VAL A 8 1.39 4.34 -2.42
N LEU A 9 0.42 4.15 -1.54
CA LEU A 9 0.24 2.90 -0.80
C LEU A 9 0.03 1.71 -1.75
N LEU A 10 -0.78 1.86 -2.80
CA LEU A 10 -1.00 0.78 -3.77
C LEU A 10 0.30 0.29 -4.40
N LYS A 11 1.25 1.19 -4.68
CA LYS A 11 2.55 0.86 -5.30
C LYS A 11 3.48 0.06 -4.42
N LEU A 12 3.26 0.06 -3.10
CA LEU A 12 3.98 -0.78 -2.14
C LEU A 12 3.48 -2.24 -2.17
N PHE A 13 2.22 -2.45 -2.50
CA PHE A 13 1.54 -3.75 -2.38
C PHE A 13 1.22 -4.40 -3.72
N VAL A 14 1.13 -3.62 -4.79
CA VAL A 14 0.89 -4.07 -6.17
C VAL A 14 1.96 -3.44 -7.05
N LYS A 15 2.60 -4.26 -7.89
CA LYS A 15 3.68 -3.80 -8.78
C LYS A 15 3.12 -2.86 -9.86
N GLU A 16 3.65 -1.65 -9.89
CA GLU A 16 3.46 -0.61 -10.90
C GLU A 16 4.84 -0.11 -11.38
N ASP A 17 4.87 0.70 -12.44
CA ASP A 17 6.12 1.12 -13.08
C ASP A 17 7.07 1.88 -12.13
N ASP A 18 6.50 2.66 -11.21
CA ASP A 18 7.22 3.47 -10.23
C ASP A 18 7.31 2.82 -8.83
N SER A 19 6.83 1.58 -8.65
CA SER A 19 6.88 0.88 -7.36
C SER A 19 8.27 0.85 -6.74
N GLY A 20 9.31 0.65 -7.54
CA GLY A 20 10.70 0.58 -7.05
C GLY A 20 11.17 1.86 -6.36
N PHE A 21 10.69 3.02 -6.82
CA PHE A 21 10.99 4.30 -6.19
C PHE A 21 10.36 4.38 -4.79
N PHE A 22 9.08 4.02 -4.67
CA PHE A 22 8.37 4.06 -3.38
C PHE A 22 8.85 2.99 -2.39
N SER A 23 9.25 1.82 -2.89
CA SER A 23 9.93 0.80 -2.08
C SER A 23 11.27 1.29 -1.53
N ALA A 24 12.03 2.10 -2.29
CA ALA A 24 13.25 2.70 -1.75
C ALA A 24 12.95 3.75 -0.68
N LEU A 25 11.89 4.55 -0.85
CA LEU A 25 11.51 5.58 0.12
C LEU A 25 11.09 5.00 1.48
N ILE A 26 10.32 3.91 1.51
CA ILE A 26 9.86 3.30 2.77
C ILE A 26 10.99 2.63 3.55
N GLU A 27 12.08 2.26 2.88
CA GLU A 27 13.28 1.69 3.50
C GLU A 27 14.28 2.75 3.99
N GLU A 28 14.01 4.05 3.76
CA GLU A 28 14.84 5.12 4.31
C GLU A 28 14.86 5.06 5.86
N PRO A 29 16.04 5.13 6.49
CA PRO A 29 16.14 5.12 7.95
C PRO A 29 15.32 6.24 8.58
N GLY A 30 14.42 5.87 9.49
CA GLY A 30 13.55 6.82 10.20
C GLY A 30 12.31 7.25 9.41
N GLU A 31 12.04 6.67 8.23
CA GLU A 31 10.77 6.88 7.55
C GLU A 31 9.61 6.23 8.32
N VAL A 32 8.53 6.99 8.47
CA VAL A 32 7.29 6.62 9.16
C VAL A 32 6.13 6.74 8.18
N ILE A 33 5.23 5.76 8.17
CA ILE A 33 4.05 5.81 7.29
C ILE A 33 2.99 6.72 7.91
N HIS A 34 2.96 7.98 7.47
CA HIS A 34 1.86 8.89 7.78
C HIS A 34 0.76 8.77 6.73
N THR A 35 -0.38 8.20 7.11
CA THR A 35 -1.56 8.07 6.24
C THR A 35 -2.85 8.32 7.02
N SER A 36 -3.99 8.41 6.33
CA SER A 36 -5.30 8.60 6.94
C SER A 36 -6.13 7.31 6.94
N GLU A 37 -7.13 7.24 7.83
CA GLU A 37 -8.14 6.19 7.78
C GLU A 37 -8.93 6.17 6.46
N LEU A 38 -9.07 7.32 5.80
CA LEU A 38 -9.67 7.39 4.47
C LEU A 38 -8.79 6.66 3.44
N SER A 39 -7.49 6.96 3.42
CA SER A 39 -6.53 6.32 2.51
C SER A 39 -6.42 4.81 2.75
N ARG A 40 -6.64 4.36 3.99
CA ARG A 40 -6.78 2.93 4.36
C ARG A 40 -8.00 2.28 3.69
N LEU A 41 -9.17 2.91 3.73
CA LEU A 41 -10.39 2.39 3.07
C LEU A 41 -10.25 2.42 1.54
N GLU A 42 -9.66 3.48 1.02
CA GLU A 42 -9.41 3.64 -0.42
C GLU A 42 -8.38 2.61 -0.92
N LEU A 43 -7.41 2.20 -0.10
CA LEU A 43 -6.48 1.12 -0.42
C LEU A 43 -7.23 -0.20 -0.62
N LEU A 44 -8.12 -0.57 0.31
CA LEU A 44 -8.94 -1.78 0.17
C LEU A 44 -9.79 -1.75 -1.11
N ARG A 45 -10.43 -0.61 -1.38
CA ARG A 45 -11.19 -0.40 -2.63
C ARG A 45 -10.29 -0.52 -3.86
N GLY A 46 -9.09 0.06 -3.83
CA GLY A 46 -8.10 -0.02 -4.90
C GLY A 46 -7.68 -1.45 -5.20
N LEU A 47 -7.40 -2.24 -4.15
CA LEU A 47 -7.08 -3.67 -4.27
C LEU A 47 -8.23 -4.47 -4.89
N TRP A 48 -9.49 -4.17 -4.55
CA TRP A 48 -10.64 -4.75 -5.25
C TRP A 48 -10.69 -4.39 -6.73
N GLY A 49 -10.39 -3.14 -7.08
CA GLY A 49 -10.27 -2.71 -8.48
C GLY A 49 -9.23 -3.54 -9.23
N LYS A 50 -8.00 -3.61 -8.69
CA LYS A 50 -6.90 -4.42 -9.27
C LYS A 50 -7.27 -5.89 -9.42
N ARG A 51 -8.05 -6.45 -8.48
CA ARG A 51 -8.56 -7.82 -8.58
C ARG A 51 -9.56 -7.98 -9.74
N LEU A 52 -10.50 -7.03 -9.88
CA LEU A 52 -11.48 -7.05 -10.97
C LEU A 52 -10.80 -6.90 -12.34
N ASP A 53 -9.71 -6.15 -12.40
CA ASP A 53 -8.88 -5.98 -13.59
C ASP A 53 -7.94 -7.18 -13.87
N GLY A 54 -7.95 -8.20 -13.00
CA GLY A 54 -7.09 -9.39 -13.14
C GLY A 54 -5.61 -9.16 -12.81
N LEU A 55 -5.26 -8.00 -12.23
CA LEU A 55 -3.88 -7.64 -11.87
C LEU A 55 -3.41 -8.33 -10.58
N ILE A 56 -4.35 -8.77 -9.73
CA ILE A 56 -4.08 -9.63 -8.58
C ILE A 56 -5.09 -10.79 -8.54
N VAL A 57 -4.68 -11.91 -7.98
CA VAL A 57 -5.54 -13.11 -7.88
C VAL A 57 -6.65 -12.92 -6.83
N PRO A 58 -7.82 -13.58 -6.98
CA PRO A 58 -8.87 -13.53 -5.97
C PRO A 58 -8.37 -13.93 -4.58
N GLY A 59 -8.68 -13.13 -3.56
CA GLY A 59 -8.24 -13.33 -2.18
C GLY A 59 -6.93 -12.61 -1.85
N ALA A 60 -6.13 -12.20 -2.84
CA ALA A 60 -4.90 -11.45 -2.61
C ALA A 60 -5.17 -10.08 -1.96
N GLU A 61 -6.30 -9.45 -2.24
CA GLU A 61 -6.68 -8.16 -1.65
C GLU A 61 -6.71 -8.20 -0.11
N LYS A 62 -7.17 -9.32 0.48
CA LYS A 62 -7.26 -9.47 1.93
C LYS A 62 -5.88 -9.73 2.54
N ALA A 63 -5.05 -10.51 1.85
CA ALA A 63 -3.69 -10.77 2.27
C ALA A 63 -2.84 -9.50 2.23
N LEU A 64 -2.97 -8.71 1.15
CA LEU A 64 -2.28 -7.42 0.99
C LEU A 64 -2.77 -6.40 2.03
N MET A 65 -4.08 -6.36 2.31
CA MET A 65 -4.63 -5.49 3.36
C MET A 65 -4.06 -5.83 4.75
N ARG A 66 -3.98 -7.13 5.10
CA ARG A 66 -3.36 -7.56 6.36
C ARG A 66 -1.89 -7.20 6.42
N ARG A 67 -1.15 -7.37 5.32
CA ARG A 67 0.26 -6.97 5.22
C ARG A 67 0.42 -5.47 5.49
N PHE A 68 -0.42 -4.64 4.88
CA PHE A 68 -0.43 -3.19 5.11
C PHE A 68 -0.67 -2.85 6.59
N GLU A 69 -1.63 -3.51 7.24
CA GLU A 69 -1.92 -3.30 8.67
C GLU A 69 -0.71 -3.64 9.55
N THR A 70 -0.03 -4.75 9.24
CA THR A 70 1.21 -5.14 9.93
C THR A 70 2.36 -4.16 9.68
N GLU A 71 2.56 -3.71 8.43
CA GLU A 71 3.63 -2.77 8.10
C GLU A 71 3.41 -1.39 8.71
N ILE A 72 2.17 -0.90 8.76
CA ILE A 72 1.83 0.34 9.48
C ILE A 72 2.12 0.23 10.97
N GLU A 73 1.86 -0.92 11.60
CA GLU A 73 2.20 -1.12 13.01
C GLU A 73 3.71 -1.11 13.24
N MET A 74 4.49 -1.69 12.32
CA MET A 74 5.96 -1.74 12.41
C MET A 74 6.66 -0.42 12.06
N LYS A 75 6.04 0.43 11.23
CA LYS A 75 6.58 1.71 10.75
C LYS A 75 5.92 2.93 11.41
N ARG A 76 5.26 2.74 12.55
CA ARG A 76 4.71 3.83 13.41
C ARG A 76 5.71 4.33 14.43
#